data_AF-A0A397EWY7-F1
#
_entry.id   AF-A0A397EWY7-F1
#
_cell.length_a   1.000
_cell.length_b   1.000
_cell.length_c   1.000
_cell.angle_alpha   90.00
_cell.angle_beta   90.00
_cell.angle_gamma   90.00
#
_symmetry.space_group_name_H-M   'P 1'
#
loop_
_entity.id
_entity.type
_entity.pdbx_description
1 polymer ?
#
loop_
_entity_poly.entity_id
_entity_poly.type
_entity_poly.pdbx_seq_one_letter_code
_entity_poly.pdbx_strand_id
1 'polypeptide(L)'
;MKLLAALVHAATAAAASQVEVDRLAVVFDSLAPLDTGDKGSPISKARSVAVQFPSFPASQVRCSTAGWTLEYVNFTLGTLDIPKDGSLWLQAKLCPSINVFPPSPIVLDPTTTYWFTVHSNGETKDKLIWLDGTKTFSAENDPRKEVLVAYTESEGGNWGVAVPVENRLVPSLQVYAS
;
A
#
# COMPACT_ATOMS: atom_id res chain seq x y z
N MET A 1 12.37 23.38 -50.73
CA MET A 1 12.62 22.19 -49.89
C MET A 1 12.86 22.61 -48.44
N LYS A 2 11.83 22.82 -47.61
CA LYS A 2 11.98 23.08 -46.15
C LYS A 2 10.83 22.52 -45.28
N LEU A 3 9.80 21.91 -45.88
CA LEU A 3 8.63 21.42 -45.15
C LEU A 3 8.75 19.98 -44.61
N LEU A 4 9.75 19.21 -45.08
CA LEU A 4 9.92 17.81 -44.64
C LEU A 4 10.69 17.67 -43.32
N ALA A 5 11.58 18.62 -42.98
CA ALA A 5 12.39 18.54 -41.76
C ALA A 5 11.61 18.87 -40.48
N ALA A 6 10.56 19.71 -40.58
CA ALA A 6 9.72 20.08 -39.44
C ALA A 6 8.74 18.96 -39.06
N LEU A 7 8.27 18.17 -40.03
CA LEU A 7 7.35 17.05 -39.77
C LEU A 7 8.03 15.89 -39.03
N VAL A 8 9.33 15.65 -39.32
CA VAL A 8 10.11 14.60 -38.64
C VAL A 8 10.40 14.96 -37.18
N HIS A 9 10.60 16.24 -36.84
CA HIS A 9 10.77 16.67 -35.45
C HIS A 9 9.45 16.66 -34.64
N ALA A 10 8.31 16.93 -35.28
CA ALA A 10 7.02 16.87 -34.60
C ALA A 10 6.57 15.42 -34.32
N ALA A 11 6.88 14.47 -35.21
CA ALA A 11 6.56 13.06 -35.02
C ALA A 11 7.40 12.39 -33.91
N THR A 12 8.67 12.79 -33.74
CA THR A 12 9.52 12.26 -32.65
C THR A 12 9.16 12.86 -31.29
N ALA A 13 8.77 14.14 -31.23
CA ALA A 13 8.27 14.76 -30.00
C ALA A 13 6.90 14.19 -29.57
N ALA A 14 6.00 13.88 -30.51
CA ALA A 14 4.73 13.23 -30.20
C ALA A 14 4.92 11.77 -29.73
N ALA A 15 5.91 11.05 -30.27
CA ALA A 15 6.27 9.71 -29.77
C ALA A 15 6.94 9.76 -28.38
N ALA A 16 7.71 10.81 -28.06
CA ALA A 16 8.25 11.01 -26.72
C ALA A 16 7.17 11.48 -25.71
N SER A 17 6.17 12.25 -26.16
CA SER A 17 5.07 12.72 -25.31
C SER A 17 4.05 11.61 -24.98
N GLN A 18 3.96 10.56 -25.80
CA GLN A 18 3.15 9.37 -25.49
C GLN A 18 3.85 8.38 -24.54
N VAL A 19 5.14 8.55 -24.25
CA VAL A 19 5.92 7.69 -23.34
C VAL A 19 5.75 8.08 -21.86
N GLU A 20 5.16 9.24 -21.58
CA GLU A 20 5.08 9.79 -20.21
C GLU A 20 3.72 9.55 -19.52
N VAL A 21 2.76 8.91 -20.18
CA VAL A 21 1.38 8.78 -19.65
C VAL A 21 1.16 7.50 -18.83
N ASP A 22 2.11 6.58 -18.74
CA ASP A 22 1.85 5.27 -18.08
C ASP A 22 3.06 4.70 -17.31
N ARG A 23 3.69 5.51 -16.46
CA ARG A 23 4.72 5.01 -15.51
C ARG A 23 4.19 4.63 -14.15
N LEU A 24 2.94 4.97 -13.82
CA LEU A 24 2.38 4.64 -12.52
C LEU A 24 1.81 3.22 -12.56
N ALA A 25 2.46 2.31 -11.87
CA ALA A 25 2.04 0.92 -11.86
C ALA A 25 1.55 0.49 -10.47
N VAL A 26 0.49 -0.31 -10.47
CA VAL A 26 -0.15 -0.84 -9.26
C VAL A 26 0.65 -2.05 -8.77
N VAL A 27 1.37 -1.88 -7.67
CA VAL A 27 2.18 -2.95 -7.03
C VAL A 27 1.30 -3.85 -6.19
N PHE A 28 0.31 -3.27 -5.51
CA PHE A 28 -0.63 -4.01 -4.69
C PHE A 28 -1.98 -3.29 -4.69
N ASP A 29 -3.05 -4.07 -4.67
CA ASP A 29 -4.41 -3.57 -4.57
C ASP A 29 -5.29 -4.63 -3.90
N SER A 30 -5.77 -4.31 -2.69
CA SER A 30 -6.79 -5.09 -1.97
C SER A 30 -8.22 -4.58 -2.22
N LEU A 31 -8.38 -3.64 -3.16
CA LEU A 31 -9.61 -2.92 -3.50
C LEU A 31 -10.14 -2.03 -2.37
N ALA A 32 -10.96 -1.05 -2.77
CA ALA A 32 -11.65 -0.17 -1.85
C ALA A 32 -12.66 -0.95 -0.96
N PRO A 33 -12.94 -0.46 0.26
CA PRO A 33 -14.00 -1.02 1.10
C PRO A 33 -15.40 -0.74 0.52
N LEU A 34 -16.42 -1.44 1.02
CA LEU A 34 -17.82 -1.11 0.72
C LEU A 34 -18.29 0.07 1.58
N ASP A 35 -19.13 0.93 1.00
CA ASP A 35 -19.73 2.09 1.69
C ASP A 35 -20.65 1.72 2.87
N THR A 36 -21.02 0.44 3.01
CA THR A 36 -22.01 -0.05 3.98
C THR A 36 -21.46 -0.55 5.32
N GLY A 37 -20.17 -0.33 5.63
CA GLY A 37 -19.73 -0.14 7.02
C GLY A 37 -18.95 -1.25 7.75
N ASP A 38 -18.16 -0.76 8.71
CA ASP A 38 -17.64 -1.31 9.98
C ASP A 38 -16.76 -2.56 10.02
N LYS A 39 -16.52 -3.25 8.90
CA LYS A 39 -15.53 -4.34 8.88
C LYS A 39 -14.14 -3.79 8.63
N GLY A 40 -13.22 -4.17 9.52
CA GLY A 40 -11.85 -3.71 9.45
C GLY A 40 -11.07 -3.99 10.71
N SER A 41 -9.86 -3.47 10.73
CA SER A 41 -8.93 -3.59 11.84
C SER A 41 -8.95 -2.33 12.69
N PRO A 42 -9.37 -2.40 13.96
CA PRO A 42 -9.38 -1.25 14.85
C PRO A 42 -7.95 -0.76 15.16
N ILE A 43 -7.76 0.56 15.20
CA ILE A 43 -6.48 1.24 15.45
C ILE A 43 -6.61 2.16 16.65
N SER A 44 -5.62 2.12 17.53
CA SER A 44 -5.51 2.99 18.69
C SER A 44 -4.05 3.14 19.12
N LYS A 45 -3.81 3.93 20.16
CA LYS A 45 -2.54 4.02 20.87
C LYS A 45 -2.03 2.66 21.32
N ALA A 46 -2.92 1.81 21.82
CA ALA A 46 -2.57 0.47 22.28
C ALA A 46 -2.51 -0.57 21.14
N ARG A 47 -3.06 -0.28 19.96
CA ARG A 47 -3.16 -1.25 18.85
C ARG A 47 -2.80 -0.61 17.52
N SER A 48 -1.68 -1.06 16.97
CA SER A 48 -1.27 -0.71 15.61
C SER A 48 -1.59 -1.86 14.67
N VAL A 49 -1.81 -1.55 13.39
CA VAL A 49 -2.18 -2.53 12.37
C VAL A 49 -1.20 -2.43 11.20
N ALA A 50 -0.86 -3.56 10.60
CA ALA A 50 -0.01 -3.61 9.42
C ALA A 50 -0.57 -4.57 8.37
N VAL A 51 -0.35 -4.22 7.10
CA VAL A 51 -0.62 -5.08 5.95
C VAL A 51 0.70 -5.38 5.24
N GLN A 52 0.97 -6.67 5.02
CA GLN A 52 2.05 -7.11 4.16
C GLN A 52 1.52 -7.24 2.74
N PHE A 53 2.24 -6.69 1.77
CA PHE A 53 1.98 -6.95 0.36
C PHE A 53 3.12 -7.78 -0.25
N PRO A 54 2.80 -8.57 -1.30
CA PRO A 54 3.64 -9.66 -1.74
C PRO A 54 4.86 -9.15 -2.52
N SER A 55 5.86 -10.02 -2.62
CA SER A 55 6.92 -9.85 -3.61
C SER A 55 6.31 -9.88 -5.01
N PHE A 56 6.86 -9.10 -5.94
CA PHE A 56 6.37 -9.00 -7.31
C PHE A 56 7.48 -9.40 -8.29
N PRO A 57 7.19 -10.16 -9.35
CA PRO A 57 8.23 -10.70 -10.21
C PRO A 57 8.99 -9.58 -10.94
N ALA A 58 10.33 -9.67 -10.95
CA ALA A 58 11.19 -8.70 -11.63
C ALA A 58 10.86 -8.55 -13.13
N SER A 59 10.20 -9.53 -13.76
CA SER A 59 9.71 -9.44 -15.14
C SER A 59 8.58 -8.43 -15.34
N GLN A 60 7.91 -8.01 -14.27
CA GLN A 60 6.97 -6.87 -14.30
C GLN A 60 7.71 -5.53 -14.28
N VAL A 61 8.96 -5.49 -13.79
CA VAL A 61 9.87 -4.34 -13.88
C VAL A 61 10.33 -4.19 -15.33
N ARG A 62 9.55 -3.50 -16.17
CA ARG A 62 9.95 -3.27 -17.55
C ARG A 62 11.23 -2.42 -17.59
N CYS A 63 12.28 -2.97 -18.20
CA CYS A 63 13.51 -2.26 -18.60
C CYS A 63 14.30 -1.56 -17.48
N SER A 64 14.26 -2.05 -16.25
CA SER A 64 15.10 -1.51 -15.17
C SER A 64 15.55 -2.64 -14.24
N THR A 65 16.85 -2.76 -14.02
CA THR A 65 17.42 -3.56 -12.92
C THR A 65 17.32 -2.85 -11.56
N ALA A 66 16.82 -1.62 -11.54
CA ALA A 66 16.48 -0.89 -10.32
C ALA A 66 15.00 -1.14 -9.96
N GLY A 67 14.73 -1.36 -8.67
CA GLY A 67 13.37 -1.53 -8.14
C GLY A 67 12.45 -0.33 -8.43
N TRP A 68 11.18 -0.42 -8.01
CA TRP A 68 10.18 0.62 -8.33
C TRP A 68 10.20 1.72 -7.29
N THR A 69 10.18 2.97 -7.71
CA THR A 69 10.10 4.11 -6.78
C THR A 69 8.68 4.24 -6.26
N LEU A 70 8.47 4.12 -4.95
CA LEU A 70 7.16 4.34 -4.33
C LEU A 70 6.68 5.76 -4.63
N GLU A 71 5.51 5.88 -5.24
CA GLU A 71 4.87 7.16 -5.53
C GLU A 71 3.90 7.53 -4.42
N TYR A 72 2.89 6.69 -4.18
CA TYR A 72 1.92 6.90 -3.11
C TYR A 72 1.22 5.61 -2.69
N VAL A 73 0.55 5.69 -1.55
CA VAL A 73 -0.26 4.62 -0.96
C VAL A 73 -1.65 5.17 -0.66
N ASN A 74 -2.68 4.47 -1.11
CA ASN A 74 -4.06 4.74 -0.70
C ASN A 74 -4.49 3.71 0.34
N PHE A 75 -5.14 4.18 1.40
CA PHE A 75 -5.78 3.35 2.42
C PHE A 75 -7.00 4.08 2.97
N THR A 76 -8.01 3.35 3.45
CA THR A 76 -9.29 3.92 3.87
C THR A 76 -9.54 3.71 5.35
N LEU A 77 -9.85 4.79 6.05
CA LEU A 77 -10.17 4.77 7.47
C LEU A 77 -11.65 5.11 7.70
N GLY A 78 -12.32 4.30 8.50
CA GLY A 78 -13.60 4.63 9.11
C GLY A 78 -13.37 5.53 10.31
N THR A 79 -14.01 6.71 10.29
CA THR A 79 -13.81 7.78 11.28
C THR A 79 -15.09 8.18 12.01
N LEU A 80 -16.17 7.41 11.86
CA LEU A 80 -17.52 7.81 12.30
C LEU A 80 -17.61 8.07 13.81
N ASP A 81 -16.80 7.38 14.61
CA ASP A 81 -16.84 7.47 16.07
C ASP A 81 -15.69 8.28 16.68
N ILE A 82 -14.92 9.01 15.88
CA ILE A 82 -13.80 9.82 16.38
C ILE A 82 -14.36 11.03 17.17
N PRO A 83 -13.94 11.23 18.45
CA PRO A 83 -14.42 12.36 19.24
C PRO A 83 -14.08 13.69 18.57
N LYS A 84 -15.06 14.59 18.49
CA LYS A 84 -14.90 15.92 17.89
C LYS A 84 -13.94 16.83 18.66
N ASP A 85 -13.72 16.52 19.93
CA ASP A 85 -13.06 17.41 20.89
C ASP A 85 -11.60 17.00 21.17
N GLY A 86 -11.08 16.00 20.44
CA GLY A 86 -9.72 15.48 20.60
C GLY A 86 -8.86 15.67 19.35
N SER A 87 -7.54 15.81 19.54
CA SER A 87 -6.58 15.78 18.44
C SER A 87 -6.15 14.34 18.14
N LEU A 88 -6.39 13.90 16.91
CA LEU A 88 -5.96 12.59 16.41
C LEU A 88 -4.79 12.77 15.45
N TRP A 89 -3.74 11.96 15.60
CA TRP A 89 -2.73 11.77 14.58
C TRP A 89 -2.70 10.33 14.10
N LEU A 90 -2.20 10.18 12.89
CA LEU A 90 -1.91 8.92 12.25
C LEU A 90 -0.46 8.93 11.80
N GLN A 91 0.26 7.85 12.07
CA GLN A 91 1.60 7.64 11.57
C GLN A 91 1.60 6.39 10.72
N ALA A 92 1.69 6.59 9.41
CA ALA A 92 1.87 5.53 8.44
C ALA A 92 3.36 5.33 8.16
N LYS A 93 3.80 4.07 8.05
CA LYS A 93 5.18 3.74 7.68
C LYS A 93 5.21 2.55 6.74
N LEU A 94 6.09 2.60 5.76
CA LEU A 94 6.45 1.47 4.91
C LEU A 94 7.80 0.90 5.36
N CYS A 95 7.81 -0.39 5.71
CA CYS A 95 8.95 -1.04 6.35
C CYS A 95 9.30 -2.34 5.61
N PRO A 96 10.50 -2.48 5.00
CA PRO A 96 11.00 -3.78 4.50
C PRO A 96 11.35 -4.74 5.65
N SER A 97 11.59 -4.18 6.84
CA SER A 97 11.72 -4.89 8.12
C SER A 97 11.27 -3.95 9.24
N ILE A 98 10.76 -4.49 10.35
CA ILE A 98 10.08 -3.73 11.44
C ILE A 98 10.91 -2.56 12.03
N ASN A 99 12.22 -2.46 11.78
CA ASN A 99 13.14 -1.53 12.48
C ASN A 99 14.05 -0.62 11.60
N VAL A 100 13.85 -0.51 10.27
CA VAL A 100 14.68 0.38 9.42
C VAL A 100 13.82 1.21 8.46
N PHE A 101 13.98 2.53 8.52
CA PHE A 101 13.38 3.45 7.54
C PHE A 101 14.29 3.56 6.31
N PRO A 102 13.78 3.29 5.09
CA PRO A 102 14.56 3.51 3.88
C PRO A 102 14.73 5.02 3.61
N PRO A 103 15.88 5.45 3.07
CA PRO A 103 16.06 6.82 2.60
C PRO A 103 15.07 7.14 1.46
N SER A 104 14.66 8.40 1.34
CA SER A 104 13.85 8.87 0.21
C SER A 104 14.73 9.13 -1.02
N PRO A 105 14.31 8.78 -2.24
CA PRO A 105 13.05 8.08 -2.58
C PRO A 105 13.05 6.61 -2.14
N ILE A 106 11.90 6.09 -1.71
CA ILE A 106 11.77 4.69 -1.29
C ILE A 106 11.72 3.82 -2.54
N VAL A 107 12.76 3.01 -2.74
CA VAL A 107 12.83 2.05 -3.85
C VAL A 107 12.38 0.67 -3.35
N LEU A 108 11.34 0.13 -3.99
CA LEU A 108 10.76 -1.18 -3.72
C LEU A 108 11.53 -2.26 -4.47
N ASP A 109 12.16 -3.16 -3.73
CA ASP A 109 12.80 -4.35 -4.26
C ASP A 109 11.73 -5.41 -4.60
N PRO A 110 11.64 -5.87 -5.86
CA PRO A 110 10.67 -6.88 -6.29
C PRO A 110 10.74 -8.19 -5.50
N THR A 111 11.89 -8.51 -4.93
CA THR A 111 12.13 -9.75 -4.17
C THR A 111 11.81 -9.63 -2.68
N THR A 112 11.49 -8.43 -2.21
CA THR A 112 11.24 -8.13 -0.80
C THR A 112 9.74 -7.96 -0.53
N THR A 113 9.27 -8.50 0.58
CA THR A 113 7.93 -8.18 1.11
C THR A 113 8.01 -6.94 1.98
N TYR A 114 6.98 -6.10 1.93
CA TYR A 114 6.93 -4.87 2.69
C TYR A 114 5.71 -4.82 3.57
N TRP A 115 5.85 -4.21 4.74
CA TRP A 115 4.76 -3.92 5.66
C TRP A 115 4.39 -2.45 5.61
N PHE A 116 3.12 -2.16 5.31
CA PHE A 116 2.54 -0.84 5.54
C PHE A 116 1.86 -0.85 6.90
N THR A 117 2.42 -0.09 7.84
CA THR A 117 1.96 0.00 9.23
C THR A 117 1.22 1.30 9.46
N VAL A 118 0.17 1.27 10.28
CA VAL A 118 -0.58 2.46 10.71
C VAL A 118 -0.66 2.47 12.23
N HIS A 119 -0.22 3.57 12.82
CA HIS A 119 -0.27 3.87 14.24
C HIS A 119 -1.15 5.10 14.49
N SER A 120 -1.69 5.22 15.69
CA SER A 120 -2.46 6.39 16.11
C SER A 120 -2.28 6.68 17.60
N ASN A 121 -2.59 7.90 18.05
CA ASN A 121 -2.76 8.23 19.46
C ASN A 121 -4.21 8.07 19.98
N GLY A 122 -5.15 7.58 19.17
CA GLY A 122 -6.53 7.40 19.62
C GLY A 122 -6.60 6.45 20.83
N GLU A 123 -7.20 6.87 21.94
CA GLU A 123 -7.18 6.10 23.20
C GLU A 123 -8.00 4.80 23.14
N THR A 124 -9.05 4.75 22.31
CA THR A 124 -9.99 3.63 22.22
C THR A 124 -9.82 2.85 20.92
N LYS A 125 -9.75 1.52 21.02
CA LYS A 125 -9.55 0.60 19.88
C LYS A 125 -10.61 0.77 18.78
N ASP A 126 -11.87 0.96 19.13
CA ASP A 126 -12.98 0.79 18.16
C ASP A 126 -13.41 2.08 17.43
N LYS A 127 -12.74 3.22 17.65
CA LYS A 127 -13.19 4.52 17.08
C LYS A 127 -12.56 4.87 15.74
N LEU A 128 -11.44 4.24 15.44
CA LEU A 128 -10.68 4.43 14.21
C LEU A 128 -10.45 3.04 13.62
N ILE A 129 -11.04 2.78 12.46
CA ILE A 129 -11.01 1.45 11.85
C ILE A 129 -10.32 1.55 10.50
N TRP A 130 -9.30 0.75 10.25
CA TRP A 130 -8.82 0.56 8.90
C TRP A 130 -9.71 -0.46 8.20
N LEU A 131 -10.56 0.05 7.32
CA LEU A 131 -11.63 -0.71 6.69
C LEU A 131 -11.06 -1.81 5.81
N ASP A 132 -11.66 -2.99 5.82
CA ASP A 132 -11.24 -4.09 4.97
C ASP A 132 -11.52 -3.78 3.49
N GLY A 133 -10.55 -4.10 2.64
CA GLY A 133 -10.76 -4.09 1.20
C GLY A 133 -11.75 -5.18 0.77
N THR A 134 -12.20 -5.10 -0.48
CA THR A 134 -13.17 -6.07 -1.04
C THR A 134 -12.52 -7.24 -1.76
N LYS A 135 -11.19 -7.23 -1.92
CA LYS A 135 -10.46 -8.34 -2.53
C LYS A 135 -10.25 -9.47 -1.53
N THR A 136 -10.76 -10.64 -1.89
CA THR A 136 -10.54 -11.89 -1.16
C THR A 136 -9.22 -12.53 -1.57
N PHE A 137 -8.41 -12.93 -0.59
CA PHE A 137 -7.14 -13.63 -0.80
C PHE A 137 -7.25 -15.11 -0.44
N SER A 138 -6.86 -15.97 -1.38
CA SER A 138 -6.91 -17.43 -1.28
C SER A 138 -5.65 -18.04 -1.88
N ALA A 139 -5.50 -19.37 -1.82
CA ALA A 139 -4.42 -20.08 -2.51
C ALA A 139 -4.38 -19.82 -4.04
N GLU A 140 -5.46 -19.34 -4.65
CA GLU A 140 -5.51 -19.04 -6.08
C GLU A 140 -4.74 -17.77 -6.45
N ASN A 141 -4.92 -16.69 -5.68
CA ASN A 141 -4.36 -15.37 -5.97
C ASN A 141 -3.26 -14.93 -5.00
N ASP A 142 -3.03 -15.68 -3.93
CA ASP A 142 -1.89 -15.57 -3.03
C ASP A 142 -1.37 -16.96 -2.61
N PRO A 143 -0.84 -17.75 -3.56
CA PRO A 143 -0.37 -19.12 -3.31
C PRO A 143 0.80 -19.19 -2.32
N ARG A 144 1.57 -18.11 -2.18
CA ARG A 144 2.72 -18.01 -1.26
C ARG A 144 2.32 -17.52 0.14
N LYS A 145 1.05 -17.13 0.33
CA LYS A 145 0.51 -16.59 1.59
C LYS A 145 1.29 -15.37 2.08
N GLU A 146 1.63 -14.47 1.17
CA GLU A 146 2.42 -13.27 1.44
C GLU A 146 1.57 -12.03 1.73
N VAL A 147 0.24 -12.10 1.54
CA VAL A 147 -0.68 -11.00 1.87
C VAL A 147 -1.17 -11.15 3.32
N LEU A 148 -0.47 -10.54 4.26
CA LEU A 148 -0.67 -10.81 5.69
C LEU A 148 -1.18 -9.57 6.43
N VAL A 149 -1.79 -9.80 7.59
CA VAL A 149 -2.14 -8.75 8.55
C VAL A 149 -1.35 -9.00 9.82
N ALA A 150 -0.82 -7.94 10.42
CA ALA A 150 -0.18 -8.01 11.73
C ALA A 150 -0.73 -6.92 12.65
N TYR A 151 -0.65 -7.17 13.94
CA TYR A 151 -1.12 -6.23 14.97
C TYR A 151 -0.15 -6.18 16.15
N THR A 152 -0.10 -5.03 16.80
CA THR A 152 0.40 -4.92 18.17
C THR A 152 -0.78 -4.82 19.13
N GLU A 153 -0.63 -5.31 20.37
CA GLU A 153 -1.65 -5.13 21.43
C GLU A 153 -1.19 -4.18 22.54
N SER A 154 0.00 -3.60 22.38
CA SER A 154 0.55 -2.54 23.23
C SER A 154 1.31 -1.52 22.38
N GLU A 155 1.43 -0.31 22.92
CA GLU A 155 2.23 0.77 22.33
C GLU A 155 3.70 0.34 22.24
N GLY A 156 4.26 0.28 21.02
CA GLY A 156 5.63 -0.20 20.79
C GLY A 156 5.86 -1.69 21.08
N GLY A 157 4.78 -2.47 21.28
CA GLY A 157 4.86 -3.90 21.54
C GLY A 157 5.28 -4.73 20.33
N ASN A 158 5.49 -6.03 20.57
CA ASN A 158 5.80 -6.99 19.51
C ASN A 158 4.63 -7.15 18.53
N TRP A 159 4.96 -7.31 17.26
CA TRP A 159 3.99 -7.61 16.21
C TRP A 159 3.61 -9.08 16.23
N GLY A 160 2.31 -9.36 16.32
CA GLY A 160 1.72 -10.66 16.05
C GLY A 160 1.21 -10.72 14.62
N VAL A 161 1.69 -11.68 13.82
CA VAL A 161 1.21 -11.91 12.46
C VAL A 161 -0.01 -12.83 12.52
N ALA A 162 -1.11 -12.40 11.91
CA ALA A 162 -2.32 -13.20 11.81
C ALA A 162 -2.09 -14.41 10.88
N VAL A 163 -2.63 -15.56 11.27
CA VAL A 163 -2.55 -16.78 10.44
C VAL A 163 -3.35 -16.54 9.15
N PRO A 164 -2.74 -16.73 7.96
CA PRO A 164 -3.44 -16.57 6.69
C PRO A 164 -4.43 -17.73 6.49
N VAL A 165 -5.70 -17.46 6.78
CA VAL A 165 -6.82 -18.36 6.47
C VAL A 165 -7.23 -18.21 5.01
N GLU A 166 -7.90 -19.23 4.47
CA GLU A 166 -8.47 -19.18 3.12
C GLU A 166 -9.60 -18.16 3.03
N ASN A 167 -9.71 -17.53 1.86
CA ASN A 167 -10.71 -16.51 1.55
C ASN A 167 -10.73 -15.35 2.55
N ARG A 168 -9.55 -14.85 2.93
CA ARG A 168 -9.42 -13.74 3.88
C ARG A 168 -9.53 -12.38 3.20
N LEU A 169 -10.02 -11.41 3.95
CA LEU A 169 -9.88 -9.98 3.62
C LEU A 169 -8.70 -9.40 4.39
N VAL A 170 -8.16 -8.30 3.87
CA VAL A 170 -7.15 -7.48 4.56
C VAL A 170 -7.59 -6.01 4.51
N PRO A 171 -7.11 -5.17 5.43
CA PRO A 171 -7.34 -3.73 5.40
C PRO A 171 -7.04 -3.12 4.04
N SER A 172 -7.85 -2.14 3.61
CA SER A 172 -7.81 -1.56 2.28
C SER A 172 -6.48 -0.87 2.02
N LEU A 173 -5.74 -1.35 1.03
CA LEU A 173 -4.42 -0.86 0.70
C LEU A 173 -4.20 -0.95 -0.81
N GLN A 174 -3.76 0.17 -1.38
CA GLN A 174 -3.30 0.26 -2.76
C GLN A 174 -1.93 0.91 -2.78
N VAL A 175 -0.99 0.31 -3.50
CA VAL A 175 0.41 0.75 -3.56
C VAL A 175 0.76 1.04 -5.01
N TYR A 176 1.20 2.27 -5.27
CA TYR A 176 1.56 2.74 -6.60
C TYR A 176 3.04 3.13 -6.64
N ALA A 177 3.73 2.75 -7.71
CA ALA A 177 5.15 3.02 -7.88
C ALA A 177 5.54 3.18 -9.37
N SER A 178 6.72 3.77 -9.64
CA SER A 178 7.21 4.11 -10.99
C SER A 178 8.68 3.79 -11.26
#